data_AF-A0A937PZL7-F1
#
_entry.id   AF-A0A937PZL7-F1
#
_cell.length_a   1.000
_cell.length_b   1.000
_cell.length_c   1.000
_cell.angle_alpha   90.00
_cell.angle_beta   90.00
_cell.angle_gamma   90.00
#
_symmetry.space_group_name_H-M   'P 1'
#
loop_
_entity.id
_entity.type
_entity.pdbx_description
1 polymer ?
#
loop_
_entity_poly.entity_id
_entity_poly.type
_entity_poly.pdbx_seq_one_letter_code
_entity_poly.pdbx_strand_id
1 'polypeptide(L)'
;MNKRPQFESLDQMADTTASALVKAAAGSAFALFQDRRFRRLADLDRLSQTEQDRIFNELMVSFIVLIMLTLEAPDLRIPGEFRDYCALLNKKIPKAHVDQLRDLGVETEHLQTWGKLIDLRYEEYARDRHDVRAAAMQIESSEKRLDMDGLSKIQILVPVQAVAIGCHHHICRGKTENRDELFVRTLNALARFYVEIRVRFEGGEITPLKRARVALKGILRRMDQKK
;
A
#
# COMPACT_ATOMS: atom_id res chain seq x y z
N MET A 1 -21.22 8.10 34.83
CA MET A 1 -20.46 9.16 34.16
C MET A 1 -20.63 9.00 32.65
N ASN A 2 -21.34 9.92 31.99
CA ASN A 2 -21.38 9.98 30.53
C ASN A 2 -19.97 10.37 30.05
N LYS A 3 -19.22 9.41 29.49
CA LYS A 3 -18.00 9.72 28.76
C LYS A 3 -18.42 10.56 27.56
N ARG A 4 -17.96 11.81 27.48
CA ARG A 4 -18.08 12.58 26.23
C ARG A 4 -17.47 11.74 25.10
N PRO A 5 -18.12 11.67 23.93
CA PRO A 5 -17.54 10.94 22.81
C PRO A 5 -16.18 11.54 22.46
N GLN A 6 -15.23 10.68 22.07
CA GLN A 6 -13.86 11.07 21.71
C GLN A 6 -13.82 12.05 20.53
N PHE A 7 -14.85 12.01 19.67
CA PHE A 7 -14.99 12.86 18.50
C PHE A 7 -16.34 13.57 18.55
N GLU A 8 -16.36 14.82 18.11
CA GLU A 8 -17.55 15.67 18.02
C GLU A 8 -18.33 15.43 16.72
N SER A 9 -17.68 14.87 15.69
CA SER A 9 -18.30 14.51 14.42
C SER A 9 -17.57 13.37 13.68
N LEU A 10 -18.24 12.74 12.72
CA LEU A 10 -17.61 11.77 11.81
C LEU A 10 -16.53 12.42 10.95
N ASP A 11 -16.67 13.70 10.63
CA ASP A 11 -15.69 14.43 9.82
C ASP A 11 -14.36 14.61 10.58
N GLN A 12 -14.43 15.01 11.85
CA GLN A 12 -13.26 15.12 12.73
C GLN A 12 -12.59 13.76 12.98
N MET A 13 -13.40 12.71 13.14
CA MET A 13 -12.89 11.34 13.25
C MET A 13 -12.16 10.92 11.97
N ALA A 14 -12.70 11.29 10.80
CA ALA A 14 -12.10 10.98 9.51
C ALA A 14 -10.78 11.74 9.30
N ASP A 15 -10.68 13.01 9.67
CA ASP A 15 -9.42 13.78 9.60
C ASP A 15 -8.33 13.17 10.50
N THR A 16 -8.71 12.80 11.72
CA THR A 16 -7.79 12.17 12.68
C THR A 16 -7.30 10.82 12.15
N THR A 17 -8.22 10.01 11.62
CA THR A 17 -7.92 8.69 11.06
C THR A 17 -7.05 8.81 9.81
N ALA A 18 -7.38 9.71 8.88
CA ALA A 18 -6.59 9.97 7.68
C ALA A 18 -5.16 10.39 8.04
N SER A 19 -4.99 11.31 9.00
CA SER A 19 -3.68 11.73 9.50
C SER A 19 -2.87 10.56 10.08
N ALA A 20 -3.52 9.69 10.86
CA ALA A 20 -2.88 8.51 11.44
C ALA A 20 -2.46 7.50 10.36
N LEU A 21 -3.29 7.28 9.34
CA LEU A 21 -2.99 6.40 8.21
C LEU A 21 -1.81 6.92 7.39
N VAL A 22 -1.76 8.22 7.09
CA VAL A 22 -0.61 8.84 6.39
C VAL A 22 0.66 8.70 7.21
N LYS A 23 0.62 8.91 8.53
CA LYS A 23 1.79 8.68 9.41
C LYS A 23 2.27 7.24 9.37
N ALA A 24 1.34 6.28 9.36
CA ALA A 24 1.68 4.86 9.26
C ALA A 24 2.30 4.51 7.89
N ALA A 25 1.79 5.10 6.81
CA ALA A 25 2.38 5.00 5.47
C ALA A 25 3.80 5.58 5.45
N ALA A 26 3.98 6.77 6.03
CA ALA A 26 5.28 7.43 6.13
C ALA A 26 6.32 6.58 6.87
N GLY A 27 5.94 6.05 8.04
CA GLY A 27 6.80 5.17 8.82
C GLY A 27 7.20 3.90 8.04
N SER A 28 6.27 3.32 7.29
CA SER A 28 6.51 2.09 6.52
C SER A 28 7.39 2.35 5.29
N ALA A 29 7.14 3.43 4.56
CA ALA A 29 7.95 3.86 3.43
C ALA A 29 9.39 4.19 3.86
N PHE A 30 9.55 4.95 4.96
CA PHE A 30 10.85 5.27 5.52
C PHE A 30 11.61 4.03 6.00
N ALA A 31 10.92 3.10 6.67
CA ALA A 31 11.53 1.83 7.10
C ALA A 31 12.04 1.01 5.91
N LEU A 32 11.32 0.96 4.79
CA LEU A 32 11.79 0.31 3.57
C LEU A 32 12.97 1.06 2.94
N PHE A 33 12.88 2.38 2.84
CA PHE A 33 13.93 3.22 2.26
C PHE A 33 15.26 3.13 3.04
N GLN A 34 15.20 2.96 4.36
CA GLN A 34 16.37 2.76 5.22
C GLN A 34 16.89 1.32 5.23
N ASP A 35 16.13 0.36 4.70
CA ASP A 35 16.56 -1.04 4.71
C ASP A 35 17.81 -1.25 3.85
N ARG A 36 18.90 -1.71 4.47
CA ARG A 36 20.20 -1.89 3.80
C ARG A 36 20.13 -2.75 2.54
N ARG A 37 19.26 -3.78 2.52
CA ARG A 37 19.12 -4.65 1.35
C ARG A 37 18.36 -3.93 0.23
N PHE A 38 17.27 -3.23 0.54
CA PHE A 38 16.57 -2.38 -0.41
C PHE A 38 17.52 -1.33 -1.00
N ARG A 39 18.24 -0.59 -0.16
CA ARG A 39 19.21 0.44 -0.60
C ARG A 39 20.23 -0.11 -1.59
N ARG A 40 20.77 -1.29 -1.30
CA ARG A 40 21.71 -2.01 -2.19
C ARG A 40 21.05 -2.42 -3.50
N LEU A 41 19.87 -3.03 -3.44
CA LEU A 41 19.14 -3.53 -4.62
C LEU A 41 18.67 -2.40 -5.54
N ALA A 42 18.38 -1.22 -4.99
CA ALA A 42 18.02 -0.01 -5.72
C ALA A 42 19.24 0.85 -6.09
N ASP A 43 20.47 0.39 -5.81
CA ASP A 43 21.73 1.10 -6.05
C ASP A 43 21.75 2.54 -5.47
N LEU A 44 21.04 2.80 -4.36
CA LEU A 44 20.80 4.16 -3.87
C LEU A 44 22.08 4.94 -3.58
N ASP A 45 23.12 4.28 -3.08
CA ASP A 45 24.38 4.93 -2.72
C ASP A 45 25.16 5.44 -3.96
N ARG A 46 24.74 5.04 -5.16
CA ARG A 46 25.29 5.52 -6.44
C ARG A 46 24.41 6.60 -7.10
N LEU A 47 23.24 6.88 -6.54
CA LEU A 47 22.30 7.84 -7.07
C LEU A 47 22.51 9.21 -6.44
N SER A 48 22.22 10.26 -7.21
CA SER A 48 22.16 11.62 -6.68
C SER A 48 21.08 11.74 -5.60
N GLN A 49 21.19 12.75 -4.73
CA GLN A 49 20.17 13.02 -3.71
C GLN A 49 18.78 13.16 -4.33
N THR A 50 18.67 13.89 -5.45
CA THR A 50 17.41 14.06 -6.19
C THR A 50 16.78 12.72 -6.61
N GLU A 51 17.58 11.75 -7.07
CA GLU A 51 17.05 10.44 -7.42
C GLU A 51 16.68 9.60 -6.19
N GLN A 52 17.43 9.73 -5.10
CA GLN A 52 17.07 9.11 -3.83
C GLN A 52 15.74 9.66 -3.30
N ASP A 53 15.56 10.99 -3.35
CA ASP A 53 14.32 11.67 -2.95
C ASP A 53 13.15 11.25 -3.84
N ARG A 54 13.35 11.15 -5.16
CA ARG A 54 12.35 10.63 -6.09
C ARG A 54 11.89 9.22 -5.71
N ILE A 55 12.84 8.31 -5.40
CA ILE A 55 12.51 6.94 -4.99
C ILE A 55 11.75 6.95 -3.66
N PHE A 56 12.17 7.78 -2.70
CA PHE A 56 11.44 7.91 -1.44
C PHE A 56 10.02 8.44 -1.66
N ASN A 57 9.83 9.44 -2.52
CA ASN A 57 8.52 9.98 -2.85
C ASN A 57 7.62 8.93 -3.51
N GLU A 58 8.18 8.11 -4.41
CA GLU A 58 7.45 7.00 -5.03
C GLU A 58 7.00 5.96 -3.99
N LEU A 59 7.87 5.61 -3.03
CA LEU A 59 7.50 4.75 -1.91
C LEU A 59 6.35 5.39 -1.11
N MET A 60 6.51 6.64 -0.68
CA MET A 60 5.52 7.39 0.09
C MET A 60 4.14 7.35 -0.55
N VAL A 61 4.05 7.71 -1.84
CA VAL A 61 2.78 7.70 -2.57
C VAL A 61 2.24 6.29 -2.74
N SER A 62 3.09 5.29 -2.98
CA SER A 62 2.65 3.90 -3.10
C SER A 62 1.97 3.39 -1.83
N PHE A 63 2.52 3.68 -0.64
CA PHE A 63 1.90 3.30 0.63
C PHE A 63 0.57 4.05 0.87
N ILE A 64 0.46 5.32 0.45
CA ILE A 64 -0.78 6.10 0.52
C ILE A 64 -1.85 5.52 -0.41
N VAL A 65 -1.52 5.27 -1.68
CA VAL A 65 -2.44 4.71 -2.67
C VAL A 65 -2.89 3.31 -2.27
N LEU A 66 -2.02 2.50 -1.65
CA LEU A 66 -2.40 1.20 -1.11
C LEU A 66 -3.49 1.30 -0.03
N ILE A 67 -3.44 2.31 0.85
CA ILE A 67 -4.55 2.56 1.78
C ILE A 67 -5.81 2.84 0.99
N MET A 68 -5.75 3.75 0.02
CA MET A 68 -6.91 4.19 -0.75
C MET A 68 -7.60 3.04 -1.47
N LEU A 69 -6.83 2.21 -2.17
CA LEU A 69 -7.33 1.03 -2.88
C LEU A 69 -7.85 -0.05 -1.92
N THR A 70 -7.32 -0.13 -0.69
CA THR A 70 -7.82 -1.05 0.33
C THR A 70 -9.20 -0.63 0.83
N LEU A 71 -9.42 0.66 1.07
CA LEU A 71 -10.69 1.20 1.55
C LEU A 71 -11.81 1.07 0.51
N GLU A 72 -11.46 1.08 -0.77
CA GLU A 72 -12.39 0.84 -1.89
C GLU A 72 -12.59 -0.63 -2.23
N ALA A 73 -11.81 -1.55 -1.65
CA ALA A 73 -11.87 -2.94 -2.03
C ALA A 73 -13.29 -3.50 -1.73
N PRO A 74 -13.97 -4.06 -2.75
CA PRO A 74 -15.34 -4.57 -2.59
C PRO A 74 -15.38 -5.75 -1.61
N ASP A 75 -14.29 -6.49 -1.52
CA ASP A 75 -14.10 -7.65 -0.65
C ASP A 75 -13.62 -7.28 0.77
N LEU A 76 -13.38 -6.00 1.07
CA LEU A 76 -13.10 -5.54 2.43
C LEU A 76 -14.30 -5.84 3.34
N ARG A 77 -14.09 -6.59 4.42
CA ARG A 77 -15.19 -7.09 5.27
C ARG A 77 -15.58 -6.08 6.34
N ILE A 78 -16.33 -5.06 5.93
CA ILE A 78 -16.90 -4.06 6.82
C ILE A 78 -18.43 -4.00 6.67
N PRO A 79 -19.18 -3.64 7.73
CA PRO A 79 -20.61 -3.40 7.61
C PRO A 79 -20.89 -2.27 6.60
N GLY A 80 -22.02 -2.36 5.89
CA GLY A 80 -22.35 -1.44 4.79
C GLY A 80 -22.39 0.03 5.20
N GLU A 81 -22.84 0.32 6.42
CA GLU A 81 -22.87 1.66 7.02
C GLU A 81 -21.48 2.32 7.14
N PHE A 82 -20.41 1.53 7.20
CA PHE A 82 -19.04 2.06 7.24
C PHE A 82 -18.46 2.35 5.86
N ARG A 83 -19.15 1.98 4.76
CA ARG A 83 -18.67 2.25 3.39
C ARG A 83 -18.62 3.74 3.09
N ASP A 84 -19.62 4.49 3.52
CA ASP A 84 -19.65 5.95 3.36
C ASP A 84 -18.53 6.62 4.16
N TYR A 85 -18.23 6.08 5.35
CA TYR A 85 -17.10 6.53 6.14
C TYR A 85 -15.75 6.23 5.46
N CYS A 86 -15.57 5.03 4.89
CA CYS A 86 -14.38 4.69 4.10
C CYS A 86 -14.23 5.58 2.86
N ALA A 87 -15.32 5.91 2.17
CA ALA A 87 -15.31 6.84 1.04
C ALA A 87 -14.92 8.26 1.47
N LEU A 88 -15.41 8.73 2.63
CA LEU A 88 -14.99 9.99 3.23
C LEU A 88 -13.50 9.98 3.59
N LEU A 89 -13.01 8.90 4.20
CA LEU A 89 -11.59 8.72 4.50
C LEU A 89 -10.72 8.81 3.25
N ASN A 90 -11.11 8.15 2.15
CA ASN A 90 -10.37 8.22 0.89
C ASN A 90 -10.21 9.65 0.36
N LYS A 91 -11.23 10.49 0.51
CA LYS A 91 -11.17 11.90 0.12
C LYS A 91 -10.24 12.72 1.03
N LYS A 92 -10.11 12.34 2.30
CA LYS A 92 -9.30 13.07 3.29
C LYS A 92 -7.82 12.65 3.31
N ILE A 93 -7.49 11.42 2.90
CA ILE A 93 -6.11 10.90 2.93
C ILE A 93 -5.11 11.76 2.14
N PRO A 94 -5.36 12.13 0.85
CA PRO A 94 -4.42 12.96 0.10
C PRO A 94 -4.20 14.32 0.76
N LYS A 95 -5.28 14.96 1.22
CA LYS A 95 -5.22 16.22 1.96
C LYS A 95 -4.41 16.09 3.24
N ALA A 96 -4.64 15.04 4.04
CA ALA A 96 -3.89 14.81 5.27
C ALA A 96 -2.37 14.68 5.03
N HIS A 97 -1.96 14.14 3.88
CA HIS A 97 -0.55 14.10 3.50
C HIS A 97 0.00 15.48 3.14
N VAL A 98 -0.72 16.25 2.32
CA VAL A 98 -0.33 17.62 1.97
C VAL A 98 -0.27 18.51 3.22
N ASP A 99 -1.20 18.34 4.15
CA ASP A 99 -1.25 19.06 5.43
C ASP A 99 -0.02 18.72 6.29
N GLN A 100 0.37 17.44 6.36
CA GLN A 100 1.59 17.05 7.08
C GLN A 100 2.85 17.65 6.46
N LEU A 101 2.97 17.70 5.13
CA LEU A 101 4.12 18.33 4.47
C LEU A 101 4.17 19.83 4.74
N ARG A 102 3.02 20.49 4.73
CA ARG A 102 2.90 21.91 5.10
C ARG A 102 3.33 22.16 6.54
N ASP A 103 2.92 21.33 7.47
CA ASP A 103 3.31 21.43 8.89
C ASP A 103 4.82 21.22 9.09
N LEU A 104 5.47 20.46 8.19
CA LEU A 104 6.92 20.28 8.15
C LEU A 104 7.67 21.44 7.46
N GLY A 105 6.96 22.47 6.99
CA GLY A 105 7.54 23.66 6.37
C GLY A 105 7.83 23.53 4.86
N VAL A 106 7.24 22.54 4.17
CA VAL A 106 7.36 22.43 2.71
C VAL A 106 6.65 23.59 2.02
N GLU A 107 7.33 24.21 1.06
CA GLU A 107 6.81 25.36 0.31
C GLU A 107 5.55 25.02 -0.50
N THR A 108 4.63 25.98 -0.58
CA THR A 108 3.30 25.83 -1.19
C THR A 108 3.35 25.34 -2.64
N GLU A 109 4.37 25.75 -3.41
CA GLU A 109 4.54 25.30 -4.80
C GLU A 109 4.77 23.79 -4.92
N HIS A 110 5.46 23.18 -3.95
CA HIS A 110 5.68 21.74 -3.90
C HIS A 110 4.43 20.99 -3.40
N LEU A 111 3.64 21.58 -2.50
CA LEU A 111 2.41 20.98 -1.98
C LEU A 111 1.39 20.65 -3.07
N GLN A 112 1.22 21.54 -4.07
CA GLN A 112 0.32 21.29 -5.19
C GLN A 112 0.79 20.11 -6.07
N THR A 113 2.10 19.93 -6.18
CA THR A 113 2.70 18.84 -6.95
C THR A 113 2.43 17.49 -6.30
N TRP A 114 2.45 17.43 -4.96
CA TRP A 114 2.15 16.23 -4.20
C TRP A 114 0.72 15.74 -4.37
N GLY A 115 -0.28 16.64 -4.31
CA GLY A 115 -1.68 16.27 -4.55
C GLY A 115 -1.86 15.63 -5.92
N LYS A 116 -1.33 16.28 -6.97
CA LYS A 116 -1.38 15.75 -8.35
C LYS A 116 -0.66 14.42 -8.50
N LEU A 117 0.47 14.23 -7.81
CA LEU A 117 1.21 12.97 -7.88
C LEU A 117 0.42 11.81 -7.26
N ILE A 118 -0.24 12.04 -6.12
CA ILE A 118 -1.10 11.03 -5.49
C ILE A 118 -2.24 10.65 -6.43
N ASP A 119 -2.92 11.63 -7.01
CA ASP A 119 -4.04 11.39 -7.93
C ASP A 119 -3.57 10.61 -9.17
N LEU A 120 -2.46 11.02 -9.78
CA LEU A 120 -1.87 10.34 -10.94
C LEU A 120 -1.53 8.88 -10.63
N ARG A 121 -0.86 8.62 -9.49
CA ARG A 121 -0.50 7.26 -9.07
C ARG A 121 -1.72 6.42 -8.72
N TYR A 122 -2.72 7.03 -8.09
CA TYR A 122 -4.00 6.36 -7.80
C TYR A 122 -4.69 5.92 -9.08
N GLU A 123 -4.84 6.81 -10.07
CA GLU A 123 -5.48 6.47 -11.35
C GLU A 123 -4.70 5.39 -12.11
N GLU A 124 -3.38 5.50 -12.14
CA GLU A 124 -2.49 4.54 -12.78
C GLU A 124 -2.66 3.15 -12.17
N TYR A 125 -2.48 3.00 -10.85
CA TYR A 125 -2.55 1.71 -10.20
C TYR A 125 -3.97 1.15 -10.15
N ALA A 126 -4.99 2.01 -10.08
CA ALA A 126 -6.39 1.59 -10.11
C ALA A 126 -6.77 0.97 -11.46
N ARG A 127 -6.22 1.48 -12.57
CA ARG A 127 -6.41 0.97 -13.94
C ARG A 127 -5.81 -0.43 -14.08
N ASP A 128 -4.61 -0.63 -13.56
CA ASP A 128 -3.86 -1.88 -13.68
C ASP A 128 -4.50 -3.05 -12.90
N ARG A 129 -5.48 -2.80 -12.01
CA ARG A 129 -6.16 -3.84 -11.21
C ARG A 129 -6.78 -4.94 -12.07
N HIS A 130 -7.34 -4.60 -13.22
CA HIS A 130 -7.98 -5.59 -14.11
C HIS A 130 -6.95 -6.51 -14.75
N ASP A 131 -5.84 -5.95 -15.23
CA ASP A 131 -4.76 -6.70 -15.88
C ASP A 131 -4.02 -7.57 -14.85
N VAL A 132 -3.77 -7.04 -13.65
CA VAL A 132 -3.19 -7.78 -12.53
C VAL A 132 -4.06 -8.96 -12.13
N ARG A 133 -5.38 -8.75 -12.02
CA ARG A 133 -6.33 -9.82 -11.71
C ARG A 133 -6.35 -10.87 -12.82
N ALA A 134 -6.40 -10.45 -14.08
CA ALA A 134 -6.41 -11.36 -15.23
C ALA A 134 -5.13 -12.21 -15.29
N ALA A 135 -3.96 -11.60 -15.11
CA ALA A 135 -2.68 -12.30 -15.07
C ALA A 135 -2.61 -13.30 -13.89
N ALA A 136 -3.06 -12.91 -12.70
CA ALA A 136 -3.11 -13.80 -11.54
C ALA A 136 -4.06 -14.99 -11.76
N MET A 137 -5.21 -14.77 -12.42
CA MET A 137 -6.12 -15.85 -12.80
C MET A 137 -5.49 -16.81 -13.80
N GLN A 138 -4.80 -16.30 -14.83
CA GLN A 138 -4.09 -17.15 -15.81
C GLN A 138 -3.04 -18.04 -15.12
N ILE A 139 -2.21 -17.47 -14.25
CA ILE A 139 -1.19 -18.21 -13.51
C ILE A 139 -1.83 -19.29 -12.63
N GLU A 140 -2.80 -18.92 -11.78
CA GLU A 140 -3.44 -19.88 -10.88
C GLU A 140 -4.16 -21.00 -11.66
N SER A 141 -4.78 -20.68 -12.81
CA SER A 141 -5.45 -21.65 -13.69
C SER A 141 -4.48 -22.65 -14.34
N SER A 142 -3.23 -22.23 -14.56
CA SER A 142 -2.20 -23.08 -15.15
C SER A 142 -1.61 -24.07 -14.15
N GLU A 143 -1.62 -23.73 -12.85
CA GLU A 143 -1.13 -24.59 -11.77
C GLU A 143 -2.21 -25.55 -11.25
N LYS A 144 -3.49 -25.14 -11.27
CA LYS A 144 -4.63 -25.92 -10.75
C LYS A 144 -5.97 -25.40 -11.28
N ARG A 145 -7.03 -26.21 -11.12
CA ARG A 145 -8.39 -25.77 -11.42
C ARG A 145 -8.78 -24.62 -10.48
N LEU A 146 -9.15 -23.48 -11.06
CA LEU A 146 -9.68 -22.32 -10.34
C LEU A 146 -11.03 -22.66 -9.70
N ASP A 147 -11.13 -22.46 -8.39
CA ASP A 147 -12.35 -22.49 -7.61
C ASP A 147 -12.65 -21.11 -7.00
N MET A 148 -13.77 -21.01 -6.28
CA MET A 148 -14.19 -19.75 -5.66
C MET A 148 -13.22 -19.27 -4.57
N ASP A 149 -12.55 -20.18 -3.87
CA ASP A 149 -11.54 -19.84 -2.87
C ASP A 149 -10.28 -19.25 -3.52
N GLY A 150 -9.82 -19.83 -4.63
CA GLY A 150 -8.73 -19.29 -5.46
C GLY A 150 -9.05 -17.88 -5.99
N LEU A 151 -10.26 -17.69 -6.54
CA LEU A 151 -10.71 -16.37 -7.01
C LEU A 151 -10.76 -15.33 -5.89
N SER A 152 -11.24 -15.72 -4.70
CA SER A 152 -11.28 -14.83 -3.53
C SER A 152 -9.87 -14.44 -3.08
N LYS A 153 -8.94 -15.39 -3.04
CA LYS A 153 -7.53 -15.13 -2.69
C LYS A 153 -6.85 -14.17 -3.68
N ILE A 154 -7.11 -14.35 -4.98
CA ILE A 154 -6.61 -13.43 -6.01
C ILE A 154 -7.17 -12.02 -5.76
N GLN A 155 -8.49 -11.89 -5.65
CA GLN A 155 -9.16 -10.60 -5.45
C GLN A 155 -8.62 -9.84 -4.23
N ILE A 156 -8.40 -10.54 -3.12
CA ILE A 156 -7.82 -9.96 -1.89
C ILE A 156 -6.42 -9.38 -2.13
N LEU A 157 -5.64 -9.92 -3.06
CA LEU A 157 -4.26 -9.49 -3.29
C LEU A 157 -4.10 -8.46 -4.43
N VAL A 158 -5.17 -8.18 -5.19
CA VAL A 158 -5.11 -7.24 -6.32
C VAL A 158 -4.57 -5.85 -5.91
N PRO A 159 -5.02 -5.20 -4.82
CA PRO A 159 -4.53 -3.87 -4.46
C PRO A 159 -3.02 -3.85 -4.22
N VAL A 160 -2.49 -4.82 -3.47
CA VAL A 160 -1.06 -4.88 -3.16
C VAL A 160 -0.23 -5.22 -4.40
N GLN A 161 -0.72 -6.09 -5.27
CA GLN A 161 -0.03 -6.46 -6.50
C GLN A 161 0.05 -5.27 -7.48
N ALA A 162 -1.06 -4.57 -7.70
CA ALA A 162 -1.10 -3.40 -8.59
C ALA A 162 -0.15 -2.30 -8.11
N VAL A 163 -0.21 -1.93 -6.83
CA VAL A 163 0.70 -0.93 -6.24
C VAL A 163 2.16 -1.39 -6.32
N ALA A 164 2.46 -2.66 -6.02
CA ALA A 164 3.84 -3.14 -6.05
C ALA A 164 4.44 -3.12 -7.46
N ILE A 165 3.65 -3.46 -8.48
CA ILE A 165 4.07 -3.42 -9.88
C ILE A 165 4.34 -1.98 -10.30
N GLY A 166 3.38 -1.07 -10.08
CA GLY A 166 3.53 0.34 -10.43
C GLY A 166 4.69 1.01 -9.69
N CYS A 167 4.78 0.82 -8.37
CA CYS A 167 5.88 1.32 -7.55
C CYS A 167 7.24 0.84 -8.07
N HIS A 168 7.36 -0.46 -8.38
CA HIS A 168 8.59 -1.02 -8.90
C HIS A 168 8.95 -0.45 -10.27
N HIS A 169 7.97 -0.30 -11.16
CA HIS A 169 8.14 0.34 -12.45
C HIS A 169 8.71 1.76 -12.29
N HIS A 170 8.15 2.58 -11.40
CA HIS A 170 8.63 3.94 -11.17
C HIS A 170 9.99 4.01 -10.49
N ILE A 171 10.24 3.17 -9.47
CA ILE A 171 11.58 3.09 -8.84
C ILE A 171 12.63 2.82 -9.91
N CYS A 172 12.37 1.87 -10.81
CA CYS A 172 13.28 1.46 -11.88
C CYS A 172 13.23 2.33 -13.14
N ARG A 173 12.39 3.38 -13.19
CA ARG A 173 12.14 4.19 -14.40
C ARG A 173 11.78 3.32 -15.62
N GLY A 174 10.96 2.30 -15.41
CA GLY A 174 10.53 1.33 -16.40
C GLY A 174 11.54 0.23 -16.74
N LYS A 175 12.78 0.31 -16.24
CA LYS A 175 13.83 -0.70 -16.51
C LYS A 175 13.81 -1.81 -15.45
N THR A 176 12.81 -2.66 -15.50
CA THR A 176 12.55 -3.71 -14.48
C THR A 176 13.34 -5.00 -14.68
N GLU A 177 13.97 -5.20 -15.84
CA GLU A 177 14.78 -6.40 -16.14
C GLU A 177 15.89 -6.61 -15.10
N ASN A 178 16.03 -7.86 -14.62
CA ASN A 178 16.99 -8.27 -13.59
C ASN A 178 16.84 -7.55 -12.23
N ARG A 179 15.65 -6.97 -11.95
CA ARG A 179 15.35 -6.30 -10.67
C ARG A 179 14.32 -7.04 -9.82
N ASP A 180 14.12 -8.35 -10.05
CA ASP A 180 13.14 -9.19 -9.36
C ASP A 180 13.31 -9.18 -7.83
N GLU A 181 14.54 -9.18 -7.35
CA GLU A 181 14.80 -9.10 -5.90
C GLU A 181 14.33 -7.78 -5.28
N LEU A 182 14.48 -6.68 -6.00
CA LEU A 182 13.98 -5.37 -5.58
C LEU A 182 12.45 -5.38 -5.56
N PHE A 183 11.82 -5.89 -6.62
CA PHE A 183 10.37 -6.07 -6.68
C PHE A 183 9.84 -6.88 -5.49
N VAL A 184 10.44 -8.05 -5.24
CA VAL A 184 10.06 -8.93 -4.13
C VAL A 184 10.19 -8.22 -2.78
N ARG A 185 11.22 -7.39 -2.62
CA ARG A 185 11.42 -6.64 -1.37
C ARG A 185 10.33 -5.58 -1.19
N THR A 186 10.02 -4.82 -2.23
CA THR A 186 8.96 -3.82 -2.26
C THR A 186 7.59 -4.47 -2.00
N LEU A 187 7.27 -5.55 -2.72
CA LEU A 187 6.03 -6.32 -2.56
C LEU A 187 5.85 -6.81 -1.12
N ASN A 188 6.91 -7.35 -0.50
CA ASN A 188 6.84 -7.84 0.88
C ASN A 188 6.56 -6.72 1.89
N ALA A 189 7.13 -5.53 1.69
CA ALA A 189 6.88 -4.38 2.56
C ALA A 189 5.42 -3.91 2.44
N LEU A 190 4.95 -3.73 1.20
CA LEU A 190 3.56 -3.37 0.90
C LEU A 190 2.57 -4.42 1.42
N ALA A 191 2.85 -5.71 1.24
CA ALA A 191 1.99 -6.79 1.71
C ALA A 191 1.87 -6.84 3.25
N ARG A 192 2.97 -6.59 3.97
CA ARG A 192 2.92 -6.50 5.44
C ARG A 192 2.03 -5.35 5.87
N PHE A 193 2.23 -4.17 5.29
CA PHE A 193 1.44 -2.99 5.61
C PHE A 193 -0.04 -3.16 5.26
N TYR A 194 -0.32 -3.72 4.07
CA TYR A 194 -1.66 -4.05 3.62
C TYR A 194 -2.42 -4.93 4.62
N VAL A 195 -1.77 -5.99 5.10
CA VAL A 195 -2.37 -6.90 6.08
C VAL A 195 -2.64 -6.18 7.40
N GLU A 196 -1.74 -5.30 7.86
CA GLU A 196 -1.97 -4.53 9.07
C GLU A 196 -3.15 -3.57 8.95
N ILE A 197 -3.30 -2.89 7.81
CA ILE A 197 -4.47 -2.04 7.56
C ILE A 197 -5.74 -2.88 7.51
N ARG A 198 -5.75 -3.90 6.65
CA ARG A 198 -6.95 -4.68 6.37
C ARG A 198 -7.49 -5.36 7.62
N VAL A 199 -6.61 -5.97 8.43
CA VAL A 199 -7.03 -6.61 9.68
C VAL A 199 -7.67 -5.59 10.64
N ARG A 200 -7.14 -4.37 10.75
CA ARG A 200 -7.72 -3.32 11.60
C ARG A 200 -9.09 -2.86 11.11
N PHE A 201 -9.25 -2.67 9.80
CA PHE A 201 -10.54 -2.26 9.23
C PHE A 201 -11.60 -3.36 9.29
N GLU A 202 -11.20 -4.63 9.14
CA GLU A 202 -12.11 -5.78 9.29
C GLU A 202 -12.42 -6.13 10.76
N GLY A 203 -12.01 -5.30 11.72
CA GLY A 203 -12.28 -5.49 13.15
C GLY A 203 -11.47 -6.61 13.80
N GLY A 204 -10.41 -7.10 13.14
CA GLY A 204 -9.54 -8.14 13.65
C GLY A 204 -8.40 -7.60 14.52
N GLU A 205 -7.95 -8.40 15.48
CA GLU A 205 -6.72 -8.12 16.21
C GLU A 205 -5.49 -8.68 15.48
N ILE A 206 -4.46 -7.84 15.34
CA ILE A 206 -3.15 -8.25 14.82
C ILE A 206 -2.31 -8.81 15.97
N THR A 207 -2.40 -10.12 16.20
CA THR A 207 -1.47 -10.80 17.11
C THR A 207 -0.09 -10.98 16.47
N PRO A 208 1.02 -10.94 17.23
CA PRO A 208 2.38 -11.18 16.72
C PRO A 208 2.51 -12.49 15.92
N LEU A 209 1.76 -13.52 16.35
CA LEU A 209 1.67 -14.83 15.67
C LEU A 209 1.04 -14.74 14.28
N LYS A 210 0.01 -13.90 14.07
CA LYS A 210 -0.59 -13.70 12.75
C LYS A 210 0.37 -12.96 11.80
N ARG A 211 1.15 -11.98 12.30
CA ARG A 211 2.21 -11.32 11.50
C ARG A 211 3.30 -12.30 11.06
N ALA A 212 3.73 -13.17 11.97
CA ALA A 212 4.71 -14.22 11.67
C ALA A 212 4.17 -15.24 10.65
N ARG A 213 2.88 -15.63 10.76
CA ARG A 213 2.25 -16.61 9.85
C ARG A 213 2.10 -16.09 8.42
N VAL A 214 1.84 -14.80 8.24
CA VAL A 214 1.79 -14.15 6.93
C VAL A 214 3.19 -14.06 6.31
N ALA A 215 4.21 -13.72 7.10
CA ALA A 215 5.61 -13.72 6.65
C ALA A 215 6.12 -15.13 6.28
N LEU A 216 5.70 -16.16 7.03
CA LEU A 216 6.07 -17.57 6.80
C LEU A 216 5.37 -18.22 5.61
N LYS A 217 4.10 -17.90 5.33
CA LYS A 217 3.37 -18.46 4.18
C LYS A 217 3.98 -18.07 2.82
N GLY A 218 4.59 -16.88 2.73
CA GLY A 218 5.33 -16.46 1.52
C GLY A 218 6.68 -17.17 1.33
N ILE A 219 7.31 -17.64 2.41
CA ILE A 219 8.59 -18.36 2.38
C ILE A 219 8.38 -19.86 2.11
N LEU A 220 7.37 -20.47 2.74
CA LEU A 220 7.07 -21.90 2.57
C LEU A 220 6.61 -22.24 1.15
N ARG A 221 5.84 -21.36 0.48
CA ARG A 221 5.40 -21.59 -0.92
C ARG A 221 6.57 -21.57 -1.92
N ARG A 222 7.70 -20.93 -1.58
CA ARG A 222 8.94 -20.94 -2.40
C ARG A 222 9.82 -22.18 -2.16
N MET A 223 9.65 -22.87 -1.04
CA MET A 223 10.38 -24.12 -0.77
C MET A 223 9.70 -25.32 -1.44
N ASP A 224 8.38 -25.30 -1.60
CA ASP A 224 7.64 -26.36 -2.31
C ASP A 224 7.80 -26.31 -3.83
N GLN A 225 8.22 -25.17 -4.42
CA GLN A 225 8.52 -25.05 -5.86
C GLN A 225 9.97 -25.41 -6.22
N LYS A 226 10.78 -25.86 -5.26
CA LYS A 226 12.18 -26.31 -5.46
C LYS A 226 12.38 -27.81 -5.20
N LYS A 227 11.31 -28.60 -5.17
CA LYS A 227 11.37 -30.07 -5.15
C LYS A 227 10.87 -30.65 -6.46
#